data_AF-A0A0D2M5D4-F1
#
_entry.id   AF-A0A0D2M5D4-F1
#
_cell.length_a   1.000
_cell.length_b   1.000
_cell.length_c   1.000
_cell.angle_alpha   90.00
_cell.angle_beta   90.00
_cell.angle_gamma   90.00
#
_symmetry.space_group_name_H-M   'P 1'
#
loop_
_entity.id
_entity.type
_entity.pdbx_description
1 polymer ?
#
loop_
_entity_poly.entity_id
_entity_poly.type
_entity_poly.pdbx_seq_one_letter_code
_entity_poly.pdbx_strand_id
1 'polypeptide(L)'
;MARPTLLAARVCAQMAALRTLLGVCSVLLSNFKTTLEDDRQLLDAGRGSSSSGSRGAGGGSDGPDEKAEASQQQQQQQQQQQQQQQQQQQQQQQQPELGEELRIAVQFRAERKRVLLRTIKALSNRVRIVAGMQGLREGPPAAAQTKKGERPPPATARGFATGAGGGGGGHGKPRRSK
;
A
#
# COMPACT_ATOMS: atom_id res chain seq x y z
N MET A 1 52.64 1.98 8.55
CA MET A 1 51.76 1.10 7.74
C MET A 1 50.56 0.63 8.55
N ALA A 2 49.64 1.55 8.88
CA ALA A 2 48.52 1.26 9.77
C ALA A 2 47.25 0.89 8.99
N ARG A 3 46.85 -0.37 9.19
CA ARG A 3 45.47 -0.86 9.46
C ARG A 3 44.42 -0.79 8.34
N PRO A 4 44.60 -1.53 7.24
CA PRO A 4 43.48 -1.92 6.36
C PRO A 4 42.34 -2.67 7.09
N THR A 5 42.59 -3.22 8.27
CA THR A 5 41.62 -3.96 9.09
C THR A 5 40.59 -3.06 9.79
N LEU A 6 40.94 -1.83 10.18
CA LEU A 6 40.01 -0.93 10.88
C LEU A 6 38.90 -0.42 9.97
N LEU A 7 39.21 -0.13 8.70
CA LEU A 7 38.22 0.31 7.72
C LEU A 7 37.20 -0.81 7.42
N ALA A 8 37.67 -2.05 7.27
CA ALA A 8 36.79 -3.19 7.05
C ALA A 8 35.83 -3.41 8.24
N ALA A 9 36.35 -3.38 9.47
CA ALA A 9 35.52 -3.50 10.67
C ALA A 9 34.45 -2.40 10.76
N ARG A 10 34.80 -1.16 10.44
CA ARG A 10 33.86 -0.03 10.44
C ARG A 10 32.75 -0.20 9.41
N VAL A 11 33.08 -0.64 8.19
CA VAL A 11 32.09 -0.88 7.13
C VAL A 11 31.15 -2.04 7.51
N CYS A 12 31.69 -3.13 8.07
CA CYS A 12 30.88 -4.25 8.55
C CYS A 12 29.90 -3.81 9.64
N ALA A 13 30.37 -3.04 10.65
CA ALA A 13 29.52 -2.51 11.71
C ALA A 13 28.41 -1.58 11.16
N GLN A 14 28.76 -0.70 10.21
CA GLN A 14 27.80 0.19 9.57
C GLN A 14 26.72 -0.58 8.78
N MET A 15 27.12 -1.62 8.04
CA MET A 15 26.17 -2.46 7.30
C MET A 15 25.23 -3.23 8.22
N ALA A 16 25.75 -3.75 9.34
CA ALA A 16 24.92 -4.40 10.35
C ALA A 16 23.89 -3.42 10.92
N ALA A 17 24.31 -2.22 11.32
CA ALA A 17 23.40 -1.19 11.85
C ALA A 17 22.30 -0.79 10.85
N LEU A 18 22.66 -0.58 9.57
CA LEU A 18 21.68 -0.22 8.53
C LEU A 18 20.64 -1.33 8.31
N ARG A 19 21.07 -2.61 8.30
CA ARG A 19 20.16 -3.75 8.16
C ARG A 19 19.22 -3.86 9.37
N THR A 20 19.72 -3.66 10.58
CA THR A 20 18.90 -3.65 11.79
C THR A 20 17.85 -2.55 11.74
N LEU A 21 18.23 -1.32 11.40
CA LEU A 21 17.29 -0.20 11.27
C LEU A 21 16.23 -0.44 10.19
N LEU A 22 16.63 -1.02 9.06
CA LEU A 22 15.69 -1.39 7.99
C LEU A 22 14.67 -2.42 8.46
N GLY A 23 15.12 -3.44 9.21
CA GLY A 23 14.26 -4.45 9.83
C GLY A 23 13.28 -3.84 10.82
N VAL A 24 13.76 -2.98 11.73
CA VAL A 24 12.91 -2.28 12.71
C VAL A 24 11.86 -1.42 12.01
N CYS A 25 12.23 -0.64 11.00
CA CYS A 25 11.26 0.17 10.24
C CYS A 25 10.20 -0.69 9.55
N SER A 26 10.59 -1.87 9.03
CA SER A 26 9.68 -2.80 8.38
C SER A 26 8.67 -3.39 9.38
N VAL A 27 9.13 -3.82 10.56
CA VAL A 27 8.25 -4.30 11.64
C VAL A 27 7.29 -3.21 12.11
N LEU A 28 7.77 -1.97 12.26
CA LEU A 28 6.93 -0.83 12.62
C LEU A 28 5.84 -0.55 11.58
N LEU A 29 6.12 -0.76 10.29
CA LEU A 29 5.11 -0.64 9.23
C LEU A 29 4.07 -1.76 9.26
N SER A 30 4.47 -2.99 9.60
CA SER A 30 3.54 -4.13 9.71
C SER A 30 2.52 -3.97 10.85
N ASN A 31 2.79 -3.11 11.83
CA ASN A 31 1.86 -2.84 12.93
C ASN A 31 0.65 -1.99 12.53
N PHE A 32 0.62 -1.43 11.31
CA PHE A 32 -0.53 -0.67 10.83
C PHE A 32 -1.55 -1.58 10.12
N LYS A 33 -2.80 -1.55 10.57
CA LYS A 33 -3.90 -2.33 9.99
C LYS A 33 -4.37 -1.82 8.61
N THR A 34 -4.17 -0.55 8.32
CA THR A 34 -4.56 0.08 7.05
C THR A 34 -3.34 0.39 6.21
N THR A 35 -3.49 0.48 4.89
CA THR A 35 -2.44 0.95 3.99
C THR A 35 -2.36 2.49 4.01
N LEU A 36 -1.38 3.07 3.33
CA LEU A 36 -1.27 4.53 3.21
C LEU A 36 -2.31 5.07 2.23
N GLU A 37 -2.65 4.27 1.21
CA GLU A 37 -3.67 4.52 0.21
C GLU A 37 -5.06 4.56 0.86
N ASP A 38 -5.37 3.60 1.74
CA ASP A 38 -6.64 3.60 2.49
C ASP A 38 -6.79 4.87 3.34
N ASP A 39 -5.72 5.27 4.03
CA ASP A 39 -5.73 6.48 4.86
C ASP A 39 -5.95 7.74 4.03
N ARG A 40 -5.41 7.77 2.79
CA ARG A 40 -5.58 8.89 1.87
C ARG A 40 -7.00 8.95 1.32
N GLN A 41 -7.57 7.80 0.96
CA GLN A 41 -8.96 7.71 0.52
C GLN A 41 -9.92 8.16 1.63
N LEU A 42 -9.67 7.78 2.88
CA LEU A 42 -10.44 8.25 4.04
C LEU A 42 -10.39 9.77 4.20
N LEU A 43 -9.22 10.39 4.02
CA LEU A 43 -9.05 11.84 4.10
C LEU A 43 -9.71 12.57 2.91
N ASP A 44 -9.62 12.00 1.71
CA ASP A 44 -10.22 12.59 0.50
C ASP A 44 -11.74 12.48 0.53
N ALA A 45 -12.30 11.37 1.02
CA ALA A 45 -13.74 11.19 1.24
C ALA A 45 -14.30 12.23 2.22
N GLY A 46 -13.54 12.56 3.28
CA GLY A 46 -13.93 13.57 4.25
C GLY A 46 -13.81 15.02 3.77
N ARG A 47 -13.13 15.25 2.63
CA ARG A 47 -12.92 16.60 2.09
C ARG A 47 -14.05 17.13 1.23
N GLY A 48 -15.05 16.31 0.92
CA GLY A 48 -16.21 16.71 0.12
C GLY A 48 -15.80 17.09 -1.30
N SER A 49 -16.23 16.31 -2.29
CA SER A 49 -16.16 16.72 -3.68
C SER A 49 -16.91 18.04 -3.85
N SER A 50 -16.17 19.14 -3.77
CA SER A 50 -16.59 20.45 -4.26
C SER A 50 -16.57 20.33 -5.77
N SER A 51 -17.64 19.74 -6.28
CA SER A 51 -17.83 19.41 -7.69
C SER A 51 -17.60 20.67 -8.52
N SER A 52 -16.55 20.61 -9.35
CA SER A 52 -16.37 21.54 -10.45
C SER A 52 -17.59 21.43 -11.35
N GLY A 53 -18.47 22.43 -11.26
CA GLY A 53 -19.67 22.56 -12.06
C GLY A 53 -19.33 22.48 -13.55
N SER A 54 -19.70 21.36 -14.16
CA SER A 54 -19.80 21.19 -15.60
C SER A 54 -20.91 22.12 -16.09
N ARG A 55 -20.51 23.25 -16.68
CA ARG A 55 -21.39 24.24 -17.30
C ARG A 55 -22.24 23.56 -18.39
N GLY A 56 -23.56 23.60 -18.21
CA GLY A 56 -24.53 23.16 -19.21
C GLY A 56 -24.65 24.17 -20.35
N ALA A 57 -24.57 23.66 -21.58
CA ALA A 57 -25.24 24.21 -22.75
C ALA A 57 -26.64 23.55 -22.77
N GLY A 58 -27.77 24.24 -22.83
CA GLY A 58 -28.07 25.38 -23.68
C GLY A 58 -28.74 24.85 -24.95
N GLY A 59 -30.06 24.73 -24.95
CA GLY A 59 -30.83 24.24 -26.11
C GLY A 59 -32.33 24.29 -25.83
N GLY A 60 -32.97 25.39 -26.25
CA GLY A 60 -34.41 25.60 -26.14
C GLY A 60 -35.19 24.92 -27.27
N SER A 61 -36.50 24.85 -27.10
CA SER A 61 -37.47 24.86 -28.20
C SER A 61 -38.87 25.15 -27.67
N ASP A 62 -39.45 26.20 -28.25
CA ASP A 62 -40.81 26.71 -28.08
C ASP A 62 -41.87 25.74 -28.62
N GLY A 63 -42.98 25.61 -27.89
CA GLY A 63 -44.19 24.93 -28.33
C GLY A 63 -45.34 25.09 -27.33
N PRO A 64 -46.35 25.93 -27.60
CA PRO A 64 -47.55 26.06 -26.78
C PRO A 64 -48.72 25.22 -27.31
N ASP A 65 -49.72 25.02 -26.44
CA ASP A 65 -51.09 24.52 -26.70
C ASP A 65 -51.41 23.02 -26.58
N GLU A 66 -51.24 22.45 -25.38
CA GLU A 66 -52.03 21.28 -24.88
C GLU A 66 -52.04 21.21 -23.32
N LYS A 67 -52.48 22.27 -22.63
CA LYS A 67 -52.09 22.53 -21.21
C LYS A 67 -53.09 22.15 -20.09
N ALA A 68 -54.26 21.56 -20.37
CA ALA A 68 -55.28 21.42 -19.33
C ALA A 68 -55.21 20.10 -18.53
N GLU A 69 -55.07 18.94 -19.17
CA GLU A 69 -55.13 17.63 -18.46
C GLU A 69 -53.75 17.14 -17.95
N ALA A 70 -52.64 17.66 -18.49
CA ALA A 70 -51.29 17.33 -18.05
C ALA A 70 -50.97 17.79 -16.59
N SER A 71 -51.78 18.70 -16.04
CA SER A 71 -51.55 19.31 -14.72
C SER A 71 -51.67 18.32 -13.55
N GLN A 72 -52.55 17.31 -13.64
CA GLN A 72 -52.68 16.30 -12.58
C GLN A 72 -51.52 15.30 -12.58
N GLN A 73 -51.03 14.89 -13.74
CA GLN A 73 -49.84 14.03 -13.81
C GLN A 73 -48.57 14.77 -13.35
N GLN A 74 -48.47 16.07 -13.59
CA GLN A 74 -47.36 16.88 -13.06
C GLN A 74 -47.35 16.96 -11.53
N GLN A 75 -48.51 17.04 -10.87
CA GLN A 75 -48.55 17.07 -9.39
C GLN A 75 -48.11 15.73 -8.76
N GLN A 76 -48.47 14.59 -9.35
CA GLN A 76 -48.00 13.29 -8.85
C GLN A 76 -46.48 13.11 -9.04
N GLN A 77 -45.92 13.58 -10.15
CA GLN A 77 -44.46 13.55 -10.35
C GLN A 77 -43.71 14.46 -9.36
N GLN A 78 -44.24 15.62 -9.01
CA GLN A 78 -43.62 16.49 -8.01
C GLN A 78 -43.59 15.86 -6.60
N GLN A 79 -44.64 15.13 -6.20
CA GLN A 79 -44.63 14.43 -4.91
C GLN A 79 -43.59 13.29 -4.86
N GLN A 80 -43.42 12.53 -5.94
CA GLN A 80 -42.37 11.50 -5.99
C GLN A 80 -40.96 12.10 -5.94
N GLN A 81 -40.72 13.25 -6.58
CA GLN A 81 -39.42 13.94 -6.49
C GLN A 81 -39.13 14.44 -5.06
N GLN A 82 -40.13 14.96 -4.33
CA GLN A 82 -39.92 15.38 -2.95
C GLN A 82 -39.60 14.21 -2.01
N GLN A 83 -40.23 13.03 -2.20
CA GLN A 83 -39.88 11.85 -1.41
C GLN A 83 -38.46 11.34 -1.71
N GLN A 84 -38.01 11.39 -2.97
CA GLN A 84 -36.63 11.03 -3.29
C GLN A 84 -35.61 12.02 -2.69
N GLN A 85 -35.91 13.32 -2.67
CA GLN A 85 -35.03 14.29 -2.02
C GLN A 85 -34.94 14.09 -0.50
N GLN A 86 -36.04 13.75 0.17
CA GLN A 86 -35.99 13.45 1.60
C GLN A 86 -35.19 12.18 1.91
N GLN A 87 -35.28 11.14 1.08
CA GLN A 87 -34.45 9.95 1.26
C GLN A 87 -32.96 10.23 1.04
N GLN A 88 -32.59 11.10 0.08
CA GLN A 88 -31.19 11.49 -0.10
C GLN A 88 -30.66 12.31 1.08
N GLN A 89 -31.47 13.19 1.68
CA GLN A 89 -31.03 13.95 2.85
C GLN A 89 -30.83 13.05 4.08
N GLN A 90 -31.67 12.03 4.29
CA GLN A 90 -31.47 11.09 5.40
C GLN A 90 -30.24 10.19 5.21
N GLN A 91 -29.88 9.82 3.97
CA GLN A 91 -28.63 9.08 3.74
C GLN A 91 -27.38 9.93 3.95
N GLN A 92 -27.43 11.24 3.69
CA GLN A 92 -26.29 12.12 3.97
C GLN A 92 -26.08 12.37 5.47
N GLN A 93 -27.14 12.38 6.29
CA GLN A 93 -26.98 12.49 7.74
C GLN A 93 -26.51 11.19 8.43
N GLN A 94 -26.63 10.04 7.76
CA GLN A 94 -26.12 8.76 8.28
C GLN A 94 -24.72 8.40 7.79
N GLN A 95 -24.12 9.15 6.87
CA GLN A 95 -22.67 9.09 6.77
C GLN A 95 -22.14 9.72 8.05
N PRO A 96 -21.51 8.95 8.95
CA PRO A 96 -20.89 9.53 10.12
C PRO A 96 -19.88 10.51 9.58
N GLU A 97 -20.19 11.80 9.71
CA GLU A 97 -19.24 12.86 9.44
C GLU A 97 -18.02 12.48 10.26
N LEU A 98 -16.97 12.01 9.57
CA LEU A 98 -15.76 11.49 10.19
C LEU A 98 -15.37 12.52 11.23
N GLY A 99 -15.61 12.21 12.51
CA GLY A 99 -15.48 13.16 13.59
C GLY A 99 -14.11 13.79 13.49
N GLU A 100 -13.99 15.07 13.79
CA GLU A 100 -12.73 15.81 13.65
C GLU A 100 -11.55 15.05 14.28
N GLU A 101 -11.78 14.41 15.43
CA GLU A 101 -10.85 13.51 16.10
C GLU A 101 -10.37 12.33 15.24
N LEU A 102 -11.28 11.67 14.52
CA LEU A 102 -10.94 10.55 13.65
C LEU A 102 -10.12 11.02 12.45
N ARG A 103 -10.42 12.21 11.89
CA ARG A 103 -9.61 12.80 10.82
C ARG A 103 -8.18 13.08 11.29
N ILE A 104 -8.03 13.66 12.48
CA ILE A 104 -6.73 13.92 13.11
C ILE A 104 -5.98 12.60 13.33
N ALA A 105 -6.64 11.57 13.86
CA ALA A 105 -6.04 10.25 14.07
C ALA A 105 -5.56 9.59 12.76
N VAL A 106 -6.36 9.65 11.69
CA VAL A 106 -5.98 9.13 10.37
C VAL A 106 -4.79 9.93 9.81
N GLN A 107 -4.77 11.26 9.98
CA GLN A 107 -3.67 12.10 9.53
C GLN A 107 -2.35 11.76 10.24
N PHE A 108 -2.37 11.65 11.58
CA PHE A 108 -1.17 11.25 12.34
C PHE A 108 -0.66 9.87 11.95
N ARG A 109 -1.58 8.91 11.76
CA ARG A 109 -1.24 7.56 11.29
C ARG A 109 -0.59 7.61 9.91
N ALA A 110 -1.18 8.33 8.97
CA ALA A 110 -0.68 8.47 7.61
C ALA A 110 0.71 9.13 7.60
N GLU A 111 0.91 10.18 8.40
CA GLU A 111 2.19 10.88 8.45
C GLU A 111 3.30 10.01 9.06
N ARG A 112 2.98 9.24 10.11
CA ARG A 112 3.93 8.26 10.68
C ARG A 112 4.36 7.21 9.65
N LYS A 113 3.43 6.69 8.84
CA LYS A 113 3.74 5.78 7.73
C LYS A 113 4.63 6.44 6.68
N ARG A 114 4.35 7.69 6.29
CA ARG A 114 5.19 8.45 5.35
C ARG A 114 6.62 8.63 5.84
N VAL A 115 6.78 8.97 7.12
CA VAL A 115 8.10 9.11 7.74
C VAL A 115 8.87 7.78 7.68
N LEU A 116 8.23 6.67 8.06
CA LEU A 116 8.85 5.34 8.00
C LEU A 116 9.26 4.94 6.57
N LEU A 117 8.39 5.16 5.58
CA LEU A 117 8.69 4.87 4.17
C LEU A 117 9.85 5.72 3.64
N ARG A 118 9.90 7.01 3.99
CA ARG A 118 11.03 7.90 3.66
C ARG A 118 12.33 7.37 4.26
N THR A 119 12.30 6.96 5.53
CA THR A 119 13.45 6.37 6.23
C THR A 119 13.92 5.08 5.58
N ILE A 120 13.01 4.15 5.23
CA ILE A 120 13.34 2.91 4.53
C ILE A 120 14.02 3.20 3.19
N LYS A 121 13.50 4.16 2.41
CA LYS A 121 14.11 4.56 1.13
C LYS A 121 15.52 5.13 1.33
N ALA A 122 15.70 5.99 2.33
CA ALA A 122 17.01 6.56 2.66
C ALA A 122 18.02 5.49 3.13
N LEU A 123 17.60 4.59 4.02
CA LEU A 123 18.42 3.47 4.50
C LEU A 123 18.80 2.52 3.35
N SER A 124 17.85 2.19 2.48
CA SER A 124 18.09 1.32 1.31
C SER A 124 19.09 1.94 0.34
N ASN A 125 19.02 3.26 0.12
CA ASN A 125 20.03 3.97 -0.66
C ASN A 125 21.40 3.92 0.01
N ARG A 126 21.45 4.12 1.34
CA ARG A 126 22.71 4.06 2.09
C ARG A 126 23.34 2.67 2.07
N VAL A 127 22.55 1.61 2.20
CA VAL A 127 23.01 0.22 2.06
C VAL A 127 23.63 -0.02 0.68
N ARG A 128 22.99 0.45 -0.39
CA ARG A 128 23.55 0.35 -1.76
C ARG A 128 24.87 1.08 -1.91
N ILE A 129 25.00 2.30 -1.37
CA ILE A 129 26.25 3.07 -1.40
C ILE A 129 27.36 2.32 -0.66
N VAL A 130 27.08 1.83 0.56
CA VAL A 130 28.10 1.14 1.38
C VAL A 130 28.50 -0.21 0.76
N ALA A 131 27.56 -0.93 0.15
CA ALA A 131 27.85 -2.16 -0.58
C ALA A 131 28.67 -1.90 -1.86
N GLY A 132 28.36 -0.83 -2.60
CA GLY A 132 29.14 -0.44 -3.79
C GLY A 132 30.59 -0.05 -3.45
N MET A 133 30.82 0.54 -2.28
CA MET A 133 32.19 0.82 -1.81
C MET A 133 33.00 -0.45 -1.52
N GLN A 134 32.36 -1.59 -1.25
CA GLN A 134 33.06 -2.88 -1.09
C GLN A 134 33.48 -3.46 -2.45
N GLY A 135 32.65 -3.30 -3.49
CA GLY A 135 32.91 -3.83 -4.84
C GLY A 135 34.08 -3.17 -5.58
N LEU A 136 34.45 -1.93 -5.24
CA LEU A 136 35.64 -1.28 -5.83
C LEU A 136 36.97 -1.87 -5.33
N ARG A 137 36.95 -2.66 -4.27
CA ARG A 137 38.17 -3.25 -3.67
C ARG A 137 38.37 -4.72 -4.01
N GLU A 138 37.31 -5.42 -4.39
CA GLU A 138 37.42 -6.73 -5.01
C GLU A 138 37.58 -6.53 -6.51
N GLY A 139 38.82 -6.28 -6.93
CA GLY A 139 39.20 -6.55 -8.32
C GLY A 139 38.77 -7.98 -8.67
N PRO A 140 38.43 -8.25 -9.95
CA PRO A 140 37.93 -9.55 -10.41
C PRO A 140 38.78 -10.64 -9.75
N PRO A 141 38.17 -11.65 -9.08
CA PRO A 141 38.91 -12.66 -8.34
C PRO A 141 39.96 -13.15 -9.30
N ALA A 142 41.23 -12.79 -9.03
CA ALA A 142 42.34 -13.05 -9.93
C ALA A 142 42.20 -14.51 -10.27
N ALA A 143 41.80 -14.78 -11.52
CA ALA A 143 41.33 -16.08 -11.93
C ALA A 143 42.40 -17.04 -11.46
N ALA A 144 42.09 -17.79 -10.40
CA ALA A 144 42.94 -18.87 -9.96
C ALA A 144 42.97 -19.72 -11.21
N GLN A 145 44.11 -19.68 -11.91
CA GLN A 145 44.42 -20.55 -13.01
C GLN A 145 44.35 -21.94 -12.39
N THR A 146 43.14 -22.51 -12.41
CA THR A 146 42.90 -23.88 -12.06
C THR A 146 43.66 -24.64 -13.12
N LYS A 147 44.82 -25.14 -12.69
CA LYS A 147 45.61 -26.09 -13.44
C LYS A 147 44.65 -27.17 -13.93
N LYS A 148 44.49 -27.19 -15.24
CA LYS A 148 43.90 -28.22 -16.05
C LYS A 148 44.32 -29.60 -15.53
N GLY A 149 43.36 -30.35 -15.00
CA GLY A 149 43.47 -31.81 -14.91
C GLY A 149 43.47 -32.39 -13.50
N GLU A 150 42.31 -32.40 -12.84
CA GLU A 150 41.96 -33.54 -11.98
C GLU A 150 40.51 -33.95 -12.26
N ARG A 151 40.39 -35.22 -12.64
CA ARG A 151 39.17 -35.89 -13.08
C ARG A 151 38.29 -36.11 -11.84
N PRO A 152 37.02 -35.65 -11.81
CA PRO A 152 36.14 -35.90 -10.67
C PRO A 152 35.87 -37.42 -10.54
N PRO A 153 35.89 -37.98 -9.32
CA PRO A 153 35.57 -39.38 -9.09
C PRO A 153 34.09 -39.65 -9.43
N PRO A 154 33.77 -40.88 -9.87
CA PRO A 154 32.43 -41.27 -10.31
C PRO A 154 31.40 -41.17 -9.17
N ALA A 155 30.24 -40.63 -9.52
CA ALA A 155 29.08 -40.47 -8.66
C ALA A 155 28.64 -41.80 -8.05
N THR A 156 28.80 -41.96 -6.75
CA THR A 156 28.09 -43.01 -6.00
C THR A 156 26.64 -42.57 -5.82
N ALA A 157 25.77 -43.22 -6.60
CA ALA A 157 24.33 -43.20 -6.42
C ALA A 157 23.97 -43.64 -4.99
N ARG A 158 23.54 -42.71 -4.14
CA ARG A 158 22.95 -43.08 -2.85
C ARG A 158 21.85 -42.10 -2.45
N GLY A 159 20.61 -42.56 -2.65
CA GLY A 159 19.50 -42.28 -1.75
C GLY A 159 18.59 -41.11 -2.14
N PHE A 160 17.58 -41.42 -2.95
CA PHE A 160 16.28 -40.77 -2.87
C PHE A 160 15.72 -40.94 -1.45
N ALA A 161 15.52 -39.85 -0.72
CA ALA A 161 14.63 -39.81 0.43
C ALA A 161 13.56 -38.75 0.16
N THR A 162 12.48 -39.20 -0.47
CA THR A 162 11.18 -38.52 -0.53
C THR A 162 10.65 -38.33 0.89
N GLY A 163 10.93 -37.16 1.47
CA GLY A 163 10.34 -36.72 2.73
C GLY A 163 8.91 -36.26 2.50
N ALA A 164 7.99 -37.21 2.49
CA ALA A 164 6.56 -36.97 2.66
C ALA A 164 6.29 -36.48 4.09
N GLY A 165 5.95 -35.20 4.23
CA GLY A 165 5.28 -34.65 5.41
C GLY A 165 4.27 -33.64 4.89
N GLY A 166 2.95 -33.81 5.03
CA GLY A 166 2.23 -34.43 6.13
C GLY A 166 1.80 -33.33 7.09
N GLY A 167 0.59 -32.81 6.90
CA GLY A 167 -0.03 -31.78 7.74
C GLY A 167 -0.98 -30.93 6.91
N GLY A 168 -2.30 -31.15 6.86
CA GLY A 168 -3.16 -31.76 7.86
C GLY A 168 -3.87 -30.66 8.66
N GLY A 169 -5.19 -30.59 8.52
CA GLY A 169 -6.08 -29.73 9.30
C GLY A 169 -6.42 -28.43 8.58
N GLY A 170 -7.67 -28.05 8.35
CA GLY A 170 -8.95 -28.46 8.91
C GLY A 170 -9.88 -27.26 8.67
N HIS A 171 -11.08 -27.46 8.10
CA HIS A 171 -12.32 -27.30 8.87
C HIS A 171 -12.37 -26.01 9.73
N GLY A 172 -13.27 -25.05 9.54
CA GLY A 172 -14.42 -25.01 8.67
C GLY A 172 -15.37 -23.85 9.00
N LYS A 173 -16.27 -23.67 8.04
CA LYS A 173 -17.63 -23.10 8.09
C LYS A 173 -17.88 -21.59 8.29
N PRO A 174 -18.84 -21.04 7.52
CA PRO A 174 -19.38 -19.69 7.62
C PRO A 174 -20.66 -19.63 8.48
N ARG A 175 -21.24 -18.41 8.58
CA ARG A 175 -22.59 -18.05 9.06
C ARG A 175 -22.79 -17.93 10.57
N ARG A 176 -23.17 -16.72 11.00
CA ARG A 176 -24.57 -16.49 11.38
C ARG A 176 -24.92 -15.00 11.39
N SER A 177 -25.93 -14.69 10.60
CA SER A 177 -26.77 -13.51 10.65
C SER A 177 -27.65 -13.52 11.91
N LYS A 178 -27.87 -12.34 12.47
CA LYS A 178 -29.11 -11.94 13.13
C LYS A 178 -29.43 -10.54 12.65
#